data_AF-A0A918XMF9-F1
#
_entry.id   AF-A0A918XMF9-F1
#
_cell.length_a   1.000
_cell.length_b   1.000
_cell.length_c   1.000
_cell.angle_alpha   90.00
_cell.angle_beta   90.00
_cell.angle_gamma   90.00
#
_symmetry.space_group_name_H-M   'P 1'
#
loop_
_entity.id
_entity.type
_entity.pdbx_description
1 polymer ?
#
loop_
_entity_poly.entity_id
_entity_poly.type
_entity_poly.pdbx_seq_one_letter_code
_entity_poly.pdbx_strand_id
1 'polypeptide(L)'
;MNLKSLKRRVSAVSTVLGITREGFFVPHRYAGSVRPLPGYPELAPLFRRAEPAFREVLAAIDRHGDIVERFDGTRPPLPRWQQDWFPGLDGAAAYALVREARPARIVEIGSGHSTRFLARAVIDGGLDTEMLCVDPAPRADIAGLADALAIRILNRTLQDAGVEALPALRPGDVLVIDSSHLALPGTDVDLLFGRVLPGLPAGVLVHVHDVFLPDGYPESWAWRQYAEQMVVAAWLAAGGLRLRFASRWVRTRMAAELAGSAAGRIPVSARAFESSLWAVTAGPVADGSAP
;
A
#
# COMPACT_ATOMS: atom_id res chain seq x y z
N MET A 1 -26.36 8.05 20.22
CA MET A 1 -25.25 7.06 20.15
C MET A 1 -25.15 6.58 18.70
N ASN A 2 -23.99 6.71 18.03
CA ASN A 2 -23.85 6.35 16.61
C ASN A 2 -23.94 4.81 16.44
N LEU A 3 -24.75 4.34 15.48
CA LEU A 3 -24.98 2.92 15.17
C LEU A 3 -23.67 2.13 14.96
N LYS A 4 -22.66 2.76 14.35
CA LYS A 4 -21.31 2.19 14.15
C LYS A 4 -20.58 1.95 15.48
N SER A 5 -20.75 2.85 16.44
CA SER A 5 -20.15 2.74 17.78
C SER A 5 -20.79 1.61 18.58
N LEU A 6 -22.11 1.41 18.44
CA LEU A 6 -22.80 0.29 19.06
C LEU A 6 -22.36 -1.05 18.48
N LYS A 7 -22.32 -1.19 17.14
CA LYS A 7 -21.85 -2.42 16.48
C LYS A 7 -20.45 -2.81 16.95
N ARG A 8 -19.51 -1.85 16.99
CA ARG A 8 -18.14 -2.08 17.47
C ARG A 8 -18.10 -2.57 18.92
N ARG A 9 -18.92 -1.98 19.80
CA ARG A 9 -19.00 -2.42 21.21
C ARG A 9 -19.53 -3.84 21.32
N VAL A 10 -20.56 -4.19 20.54
CA VAL A 10 -21.10 -5.55 20.48
C VAL A 10 -20.02 -6.53 20.01
N SER A 11 -19.35 -6.25 18.88
CA SER A 11 -18.26 -7.10 18.37
C SER A 11 -17.13 -7.28 19.38
N ALA A 12 -16.76 -6.22 20.11
CA ALA A 12 -15.74 -6.29 21.15
C ALA A 12 -16.18 -7.20 22.31
N VAL A 13 -17.40 -7.03 22.82
CA VAL A 13 -17.95 -7.86 23.90
C VAL A 13 -18.08 -9.31 23.45
N SER A 14 -18.60 -9.58 22.25
CA SER A 14 -18.70 -10.94 21.70
C SER A 14 -17.34 -11.61 21.59
N THR A 15 -16.31 -10.86 21.16
CA THR A 15 -14.92 -11.36 21.08
C THR A 15 -14.36 -11.70 22.46
N VAL A 16 -14.55 -10.82 23.45
CA VAL A 16 -14.05 -11.01 24.81
C VAL A 16 -14.76 -12.18 25.51
N LEU A 17 -16.08 -12.33 25.30
CA LEU A 17 -16.88 -13.41 25.88
C LEU A 17 -16.75 -14.73 25.12
N GLY A 18 -16.00 -14.78 24.02
CA GLY A 18 -15.83 -16.00 23.21
C GLY A 18 -17.09 -16.43 22.43
N ILE A 19 -18.06 -15.52 22.25
CA ILE A 19 -19.31 -15.81 21.54
C ILE A 19 -19.05 -15.86 20.03
N THR A 20 -18.44 -14.80 19.48
CA THR A 20 -17.98 -14.72 18.09
C THR A 20 -16.65 -13.96 18.05
N ARG A 21 -15.69 -14.45 17.24
CA ARG A 21 -14.38 -13.81 17.07
C ARG A 21 -14.46 -12.72 15.99
N GLU A 22 -14.88 -11.53 16.38
CA GLU A 22 -15.09 -10.38 15.49
C GLU A 22 -13.96 -9.32 15.57
N GLY A 23 -12.90 -9.62 16.32
CA GLY A 23 -11.72 -8.78 16.45
C GLY A 23 -10.64 -9.43 17.30
N PHE A 24 -9.68 -8.61 17.72
CA PHE A 24 -8.62 -9.00 18.65
C PHE A 24 -8.76 -8.20 19.94
N PHE A 25 -8.66 -8.88 21.08
CA PHE A 25 -8.53 -8.25 22.38
C PHE A 25 -7.26 -8.78 23.04
N VAL A 26 -6.31 -7.88 23.28
CA VAL A 26 -5.03 -8.23 23.91
C VAL A 26 -4.99 -7.52 25.27
N PRO A 27 -5.18 -8.24 26.39
CA PRO A 27 -5.08 -7.64 27.70
C PRO A 27 -3.64 -7.17 27.93
N HIS A 28 -3.47 -5.90 28.28
CA HIS A 28 -2.16 -5.34 28.58
C HIS A 28 -2.22 -4.56 29.90
N ARG A 29 -1.48 -5.07 30.90
CA ARG A 29 -1.43 -4.51 32.26
C ARG A 29 -1.08 -3.01 32.28
N TYR A 30 -0.29 -2.56 31.33
CA TYR A 30 0.20 -1.17 31.24
C TYR A 30 -0.45 -0.37 30.11
N ALA A 31 -1.61 -0.78 29.60
CA ALA A 31 -2.30 -0.07 28.51
C ALA A 31 -2.51 1.42 28.81
N GLY A 32 -2.77 1.78 30.08
CA GLY A 32 -2.94 3.16 30.51
C GLY A 32 -1.68 4.04 30.42
N SER A 33 -0.48 3.46 30.37
CA SER A 33 0.78 4.20 30.21
C SER A 33 1.26 4.29 28.77
N VAL A 34 0.67 3.54 27.84
CA VAL A 34 1.04 3.61 26.42
C VAL A 34 0.65 4.98 25.85
N ARG A 35 1.58 5.60 25.11
CA ARG A 35 1.36 6.86 24.40
C ARG A 35 1.74 6.66 22.93
N PRO A 36 0.89 7.02 21.97
CA PRO A 36 1.26 7.03 20.56
C PRO A 36 2.49 7.91 20.32
N LEU A 37 3.44 7.41 19.55
CA LEU A 37 4.61 8.19 19.12
C LEU A 37 4.19 9.16 18.00
N PRO A 38 4.75 10.38 17.95
CA PRO A 38 4.47 11.33 16.87
C PRO A 38 5.08 10.90 15.52
N GLY A 39 6.00 9.94 15.52
CA GLY A 39 6.69 9.41 14.34
C GLY A 39 8.00 8.73 14.71
N TYR A 40 8.82 8.47 13.69
CA TYR A 40 10.14 7.81 13.74
C TYR A 40 11.21 8.72 13.10
N PRO A 41 11.58 9.85 13.75
CA PRO A 41 12.51 10.82 13.18
C PRO A 41 13.89 10.22 12.83
N GLU A 42 14.28 9.12 13.47
CA GLU A 42 15.50 8.37 13.22
C GLU A 42 15.54 7.79 11.79
N LEU A 43 14.38 7.59 11.16
CA LEU A 43 14.28 7.16 9.77
C LEU A 43 14.39 8.31 8.76
N ALA A 44 14.22 9.57 9.18
CA ALA A 44 14.26 10.73 8.28
C ALA A 44 15.53 10.81 7.40
N PRO A 45 16.74 10.42 7.86
CA PRO A 45 17.91 10.34 6.99
C PRO A 45 17.74 9.39 5.81
N LEU A 46 17.00 8.28 5.94
CA LEU A 46 16.72 7.35 4.82
C LEU A 46 15.87 8.04 3.75
N PHE A 47 14.83 8.77 4.16
CA PHE A 47 13.94 9.49 3.25
C PHE A 47 14.65 10.64 2.54
N ARG A 48 15.45 11.44 3.27
CA ARG A 48 16.27 12.50 2.66
C ARG A 48 17.23 11.94 1.61
N ARG A 49 17.90 10.82 1.91
CA ARG A 49 18.79 10.16 0.94
C ARG A 49 18.04 9.61 -0.28
N ALA A 50 16.76 9.29 -0.14
CA ALA A 50 15.91 8.77 -1.21
C ALA A 50 15.24 9.88 -2.06
N GLU A 51 15.35 11.16 -1.70
CA GLU A 51 14.73 12.25 -2.48
C GLU A 51 15.11 12.28 -3.96
N PRO A 52 16.37 11.99 -4.38
CA PRO A 52 16.67 11.86 -5.81
C PRO A 52 15.79 10.82 -6.51
N ALA A 53 15.58 9.65 -5.89
CA ALA A 53 14.65 8.65 -6.40
C ALA A 53 13.21 9.19 -6.42
N PHE A 54 12.79 9.97 -5.43
CA PHE A 54 11.45 10.58 -5.42
C PHE A 54 11.25 11.55 -6.59
N ARG A 55 12.28 12.35 -6.91
CA ARG A 55 12.26 13.24 -8.09
C ARG A 55 12.16 12.47 -9.40
N GLU A 56 12.79 11.31 -9.52
CA GLU A 56 12.64 10.45 -10.70
C GLU A 56 11.20 9.96 -10.88
N VAL A 57 10.50 9.65 -9.78
CA VAL A 57 9.08 9.25 -9.84
C VAL A 57 8.19 10.44 -10.19
N LEU A 58 8.45 11.64 -9.66
CA LEU A 58 7.75 12.85 -10.10
C LEU A 58 7.95 13.09 -11.59
N ALA A 59 9.18 12.97 -12.10
CA ALA A 59 9.48 13.08 -13.51
C ALA A 59 8.80 11.97 -14.35
N ALA A 60 8.62 10.77 -13.79
CA ALA A 60 7.83 9.72 -14.42
C ALA A 60 6.35 10.07 -14.48
N ILE A 61 5.79 10.64 -13.42
CA ILE A 61 4.42 11.15 -13.42
C ILE A 61 4.27 12.25 -14.48
N ASP A 62 5.24 13.16 -14.62
CA ASP A 62 5.21 14.21 -15.64
C ASP A 62 5.20 13.65 -17.07
N ARG A 63 5.90 12.54 -17.34
CA ARG A 63 5.87 11.86 -18.65
C ARG A 63 4.47 11.33 -19.01
N HIS A 64 3.68 10.98 -18.00
CA HIS A 64 2.29 10.53 -18.15
C HIS A 64 1.30 11.60 -17.66
N GLY A 65 1.67 12.88 -17.76
CA GLY A 65 0.91 13.98 -17.16
C GLY A 65 -0.51 14.16 -17.70
N ASP A 66 -0.85 13.56 -18.84
CA ASP A 66 -2.19 13.53 -19.41
C ASP A 66 -3.21 12.80 -18.52
N ILE A 67 -2.76 11.97 -17.57
CA ILE A 67 -3.64 11.34 -16.59
C ILE A 67 -4.37 12.35 -15.70
N VAL A 68 -3.81 13.56 -15.53
CA VAL A 68 -4.43 14.61 -14.72
C VAL A 68 -5.82 14.92 -15.27
N GLU A 69 -5.93 15.17 -16.57
CA GLU A 69 -7.21 15.45 -17.22
C GLU A 69 -8.00 14.17 -17.52
N ARG A 70 -7.33 13.09 -17.94
CA ARG A 70 -8.02 11.84 -18.34
C ARG A 70 -8.74 11.13 -17.21
N PHE A 71 -8.25 11.25 -15.97
CA PHE A 71 -8.87 10.62 -14.80
C PHE A 71 -9.73 11.61 -14.01
N ASP A 72 -9.90 12.85 -14.49
CA ASP A 72 -10.78 13.81 -13.86
C ASP A 72 -12.26 13.53 -14.21
N GLY A 73 -13.13 13.46 -13.21
CA GLY A 73 -14.57 13.26 -13.40
C GLY A 73 -15.00 11.90 -13.96
N THR A 74 -14.07 10.95 -14.08
CA THR A 74 -14.36 9.57 -14.53
C THR A 74 -15.16 8.78 -13.49
N ARG A 75 -15.71 7.63 -13.92
CA ARG A 75 -16.53 6.74 -13.10
C ARG A 75 -15.92 5.33 -13.05
N PRO A 76 -16.18 4.56 -11.98
CA PRO A 76 -15.87 3.14 -11.94
C PRO A 76 -16.32 2.41 -13.22
N PRO A 77 -15.53 1.45 -13.74
CA PRO A 77 -14.30 0.91 -13.13
C PRO A 77 -13.02 1.72 -13.44
N LEU A 78 -13.11 2.86 -14.13
CA LEU A 78 -11.93 3.68 -14.45
C LEU A 78 -11.33 4.35 -13.19
N PRO A 79 -10.01 4.63 -13.17
CA PRO A 79 -9.41 5.45 -12.12
C PRO A 79 -10.01 6.85 -12.14
N ARG A 80 -10.22 7.43 -10.96
CA ARG A 80 -10.77 8.78 -10.77
C ARG A 80 -10.06 9.53 -9.65
N TRP A 81 -9.95 10.85 -9.79
CA TRP A 81 -9.38 11.71 -8.74
C TRP A 81 -10.36 12.01 -7.61
N GLN A 82 -11.67 11.99 -7.86
CA GLN A 82 -12.71 12.26 -6.85
C GLN A 82 -12.95 11.04 -5.94
N GLN A 83 -12.00 10.76 -5.05
CA GLN A 83 -12.05 9.71 -4.02
C GLN A 83 -10.95 9.91 -2.95
N ASP A 84 -11.15 9.34 -1.76
CA ASP A 84 -10.26 9.54 -0.59
C ASP A 84 -9.38 8.33 -0.23
N TRP A 85 -9.52 7.19 -0.92
CA TRP A 85 -8.90 5.90 -0.60
C TRP A 85 -7.53 5.68 -1.25
N PHE A 86 -7.31 6.24 -2.44
CA PHE A 86 -6.05 6.15 -3.18
C PHE A 86 -5.77 7.47 -3.91
N PRO A 87 -5.73 8.60 -3.19
CA PRO A 87 -5.85 9.94 -3.76
C PRO A 87 -4.56 10.42 -4.43
N GLY A 88 -4.69 11.39 -5.35
CA GLY A 88 -3.56 12.22 -5.79
C GLY A 88 -2.29 11.44 -6.19
N LEU A 89 -1.21 11.71 -5.46
CA LEU A 89 0.10 11.10 -5.60
C LEU A 89 0.08 9.58 -5.48
N ASP A 90 -0.82 8.99 -4.69
CA ASP A 90 -0.89 7.53 -4.54
C ASP A 90 -1.25 6.89 -5.88
N GLY A 91 -2.33 7.37 -6.51
CA GLY A 91 -2.76 6.96 -7.84
C GLY A 91 -1.75 7.28 -8.93
N ALA A 92 -1.21 8.50 -8.93
CA ALA A 92 -0.26 8.96 -9.95
C ALA A 92 1.05 8.18 -9.90
N ALA A 93 1.62 7.97 -8.70
CA ALA A 93 2.86 7.21 -8.53
C ALA A 93 2.66 5.74 -8.89
N ALA A 94 1.55 5.11 -8.49
CA ALA A 94 1.23 3.74 -8.87
C ALA A 94 1.15 3.58 -10.40
N TYR A 95 0.44 4.50 -11.05
CA TYR A 95 0.31 4.49 -12.50
C TYR A 95 1.67 4.62 -13.19
N ALA A 96 2.44 5.65 -12.82
CA ALA A 96 3.74 5.91 -13.43
C ALA A 96 4.74 4.77 -13.17
N LEU A 97 4.85 4.27 -11.94
CA LEU A 97 5.78 3.20 -11.61
C LEU A 97 5.49 1.90 -12.37
N VAL A 98 4.21 1.53 -12.56
CA VAL A 98 3.85 0.37 -13.39
C VAL A 98 4.21 0.61 -14.86
N ARG A 99 3.94 1.81 -15.40
CA ARG A 99 4.28 2.17 -16.79
C ARG A 99 5.79 2.10 -17.07
N GLU A 100 6.61 2.50 -16.10
CA GLU A 100 8.06 2.51 -16.21
C GLU A 100 8.68 1.14 -15.95
N ALA A 101 8.20 0.41 -14.94
CA ALA A 101 8.71 -0.90 -14.59
C ALA A 101 8.32 -2.00 -15.58
N ARG A 102 7.17 -1.83 -16.25
CA ARG A 102 6.60 -2.80 -17.21
C ARG A 102 6.60 -4.23 -16.64
N PRO A 103 6.00 -4.46 -15.47
CA PRO A 103 6.11 -5.73 -14.77
C PRO A 103 5.49 -6.87 -15.58
N ALA A 104 6.06 -8.07 -15.49
CA ALA A 104 5.39 -9.26 -16.01
C ALA A 104 4.23 -9.66 -15.08
N ARG A 105 4.37 -9.40 -13.77
CA ARG A 105 3.37 -9.74 -12.75
C ARG A 105 3.11 -8.61 -11.77
N ILE A 106 1.83 -8.45 -11.43
CA ILE A 106 1.38 -7.63 -10.29
C ILE A 106 0.58 -8.54 -9.36
N VAL A 107 1.01 -8.67 -8.10
CA VAL A 107 0.28 -9.35 -7.04
C VAL A 107 -0.21 -8.30 -6.05
N GLU A 108 -1.52 -8.24 -5.82
CA GLU A 108 -2.16 -7.27 -4.93
C GLU A 108 -2.93 -7.99 -3.82
N ILE A 109 -2.63 -7.63 -2.57
CA ILE A 109 -3.34 -8.12 -1.37
C ILE A 109 -4.18 -6.98 -0.82
N GLY A 110 -5.50 -7.15 -0.90
CA GLY A 110 -6.47 -6.07 -0.71
C GLY A 110 -6.60 -5.23 -1.97
N SER A 111 -7.77 -5.29 -2.59
CA SER A 111 -8.04 -4.77 -3.93
C SER A 111 -9.20 -3.78 -3.95
N GLY A 112 -9.27 -2.97 -5.00
CA GLY A 112 -10.40 -2.09 -5.26
C GLY A 112 -10.00 -0.77 -5.89
N HIS A 113 -9.56 0.20 -5.09
CA HIS A 113 -9.25 1.54 -5.59
C HIS A 113 -7.89 1.61 -6.28
N SER A 114 -6.84 1.08 -5.65
CA SER A 114 -5.49 0.89 -6.19
C SER A 114 -5.52 0.08 -7.50
N THR A 115 -6.26 -1.03 -7.52
CA THR A 115 -6.40 -1.93 -8.69
C THR A 115 -6.75 -1.17 -9.96
N ARG A 116 -7.61 -0.14 -9.89
CA ARG A 116 -8.00 0.66 -11.06
C ARG A 116 -6.81 1.37 -11.68
N PHE A 117 -5.96 1.99 -10.88
CA PHE A 117 -4.77 2.70 -11.36
C PHE A 117 -3.74 1.72 -11.93
N LEU A 118 -3.51 0.59 -11.24
CA LEU A 118 -2.60 -0.46 -11.68
C LEU A 118 -3.04 -1.06 -13.03
N ALA A 119 -4.31 -1.47 -13.13
CA ALA A 119 -4.87 -2.02 -14.36
C ALA A 119 -4.86 -1.00 -15.50
N ARG A 120 -5.21 0.26 -15.22
CA ARG A 120 -5.17 1.31 -16.26
C ARG A 120 -3.76 1.57 -16.77
N ALA A 121 -2.75 1.51 -15.92
CA ALA A 121 -1.35 1.62 -16.32
C ALA A 121 -0.94 0.47 -17.24
N VAL A 122 -1.35 -0.75 -16.94
CA VAL A 122 -1.11 -1.92 -17.79
C VAL A 122 -1.78 -1.77 -19.16
N ILE A 123 -3.07 -1.40 -19.19
CA ILE A 123 -3.82 -1.23 -20.45
C ILE A 123 -3.21 -0.10 -21.29
N ASP A 124 -2.94 1.06 -20.70
CA ASP A 124 -2.37 2.20 -21.42
C ASP A 124 -0.94 1.93 -21.91
N GLY A 125 -0.19 1.09 -21.18
CA GLY A 125 1.15 0.68 -21.56
C GLY A 125 1.20 -0.42 -22.63
N GLY A 126 0.05 -1.04 -22.96
CA GLY A 126 -0.02 -2.24 -23.79
C GLY A 126 0.85 -3.37 -23.24
N LEU A 127 0.86 -3.53 -21.91
CA LEU A 127 1.73 -4.49 -21.24
C LEU A 127 1.10 -5.89 -21.21
N ASP A 128 1.92 -6.91 -21.43
CA ASP A 128 1.55 -8.32 -21.23
C ASP A 128 1.75 -8.70 -19.76
N THR A 129 0.99 -8.05 -18.88
CA THR A 129 1.10 -8.19 -17.42
C THR A 129 -0.01 -9.08 -16.88
N GLU A 130 0.36 -10.11 -16.11
CA GLU A 130 -0.58 -10.91 -15.33
C GLU A 130 -0.87 -10.21 -13.98
N MET A 131 -2.15 -10.05 -13.64
CA MET A 131 -2.55 -9.48 -12.35
C MET A 131 -3.24 -10.53 -11.47
N LEU A 132 -2.82 -10.63 -10.21
CA LEU A 132 -3.49 -11.42 -9.18
C LEU A 132 -3.95 -10.51 -8.05
N CYS A 133 -5.26 -10.47 -7.81
CA CYS A 133 -5.84 -9.79 -6.65
C CYS A 133 -6.34 -10.83 -5.64
N VAL A 134 -5.87 -10.76 -4.40
CA VAL A 134 -6.36 -11.59 -3.27
C VAL A 134 -7.12 -10.69 -2.31
N ASP A 135 -8.43 -10.85 -2.27
CA ASP A 135 -9.31 -10.03 -1.45
C ASP A 135 -10.64 -10.75 -1.18
N PRO A 136 -11.06 -10.98 0.08
CA PRO A 136 -12.31 -11.67 0.38
C PRO A 136 -13.56 -10.90 -0.06
N ALA A 137 -13.48 -9.57 -0.15
CA ALA A 137 -14.58 -8.69 -0.50
C ALA A 137 -14.05 -7.38 -1.08
N PRO A 138 -13.68 -7.35 -2.38
CA PRO A 138 -13.13 -6.17 -3.03
C PRO A 138 -13.98 -4.94 -2.75
N ARG A 139 -13.33 -3.86 -2.29
CA ARG A 139 -14.02 -2.60 -1.91
C ARG A 139 -14.64 -1.86 -3.09
N ALA A 140 -14.39 -2.35 -4.29
CA ALA A 140 -14.78 -1.74 -5.54
C ALA A 140 -15.02 -2.82 -6.59
N ASP A 141 -16.07 -2.66 -7.42
CA ASP A 141 -16.29 -3.53 -8.56
C ASP A 141 -15.15 -3.34 -9.58
N ILE A 142 -14.42 -4.43 -9.80
CA ILE A 142 -13.30 -4.58 -10.73
C ILE A 142 -13.62 -5.61 -11.84
N ALA A 143 -14.84 -6.16 -11.87
CA ALA A 143 -15.21 -7.19 -12.84
C ALA A 143 -15.05 -6.68 -14.29
N GLY A 144 -15.45 -5.44 -14.57
CA GLY A 144 -15.28 -4.83 -15.89
C GLY A 144 -13.81 -4.56 -16.30
N LEU A 145 -12.83 -4.70 -15.39
CA LEU A 145 -11.41 -4.65 -15.75
C LEU A 145 -10.89 -6.02 -16.17
N ALA A 146 -11.47 -7.11 -15.64
CA ALA A 146 -11.08 -8.48 -15.96
C ALA A 146 -11.41 -8.87 -17.42
N ASP A 147 -12.38 -8.19 -18.05
CA ASP A 147 -12.67 -8.37 -19.48
C ASP A 147 -11.59 -7.78 -20.39
N ALA A 148 -10.85 -6.77 -19.91
CA ALA A 148 -9.85 -6.04 -20.68
C ALA A 148 -8.41 -6.48 -20.37
N LEU A 149 -8.22 -7.32 -19.34
CA LEU A 149 -6.91 -7.64 -18.77
C LEU A 149 -6.97 -9.02 -18.12
N ALA A 150 -5.86 -9.77 -18.17
CA ALA A 150 -5.69 -11.02 -17.44
C ALA A 150 -5.60 -10.78 -15.91
N ILE A 151 -6.73 -10.42 -15.28
CA ILE A 151 -6.86 -10.26 -13.83
C ILE A 151 -7.49 -11.52 -13.25
N ARG A 152 -6.72 -12.23 -12.43
CA ARG A 152 -7.22 -13.32 -11.61
C ARG A 152 -7.61 -12.78 -10.23
N ILE A 153 -8.86 -12.99 -9.83
CA ILE A 153 -9.37 -12.56 -8.51
C ILE A 153 -9.56 -13.80 -7.63
N LEU A 154 -8.91 -13.82 -6.47
CA LEU A 154 -9.13 -14.80 -5.42
C LEU A 154 -9.94 -14.17 -4.30
N ASN A 155 -11.25 -14.50 -4.26
CA ASN A 155 -12.19 -14.02 -3.26
C ASN A 155 -11.99 -14.69 -1.88
N ARG A 156 -10.80 -14.53 -1.30
CA ARG A 156 -10.36 -15.13 -0.04
C ARG A 156 -9.46 -14.18 0.71
N THR A 157 -9.37 -14.36 2.03
CA THR A 157 -8.29 -13.76 2.81
C THR A 157 -6.95 -14.40 2.41
N LEU A 158 -5.82 -13.71 2.63
CA LEU A 158 -4.51 -14.31 2.38
C LEU A 158 -4.26 -15.53 3.27
N GLN A 159 -4.79 -15.50 4.50
CA GLN A 159 -4.75 -16.59 5.46
C GLN A 159 -5.41 -17.86 4.91
N ASP A 160 -6.58 -17.72 4.29
CA ASP A 160 -7.32 -18.84 3.71
C ASP A 160 -6.77 -19.27 2.35
N ALA A 161 -6.21 -18.34 1.58
CA ALA A 161 -5.59 -18.64 0.29
C ALA A 161 -4.25 -19.38 0.45
N GLY A 162 -3.49 -19.08 1.51
CA GLY A 162 -2.11 -19.51 1.69
C GLY A 162 -1.13 -18.66 0.88
N VAL A 163 0.09 -18.46 1.39
CA VAL A 163 1.12 -17.68 0.68
C VAL A 163 1.63 -18.41 -0.58
N GLU A 164 1.44 -19.73 -0.60
CA GLU A 164 1.78 -20.67 -1.66
C GLU A 164 0.85 -20.51 -2.88
N ALA A 165 -0.30 -19.84 -2.71
CA ALA A 165 -1.16 -19.46 -3.83
C ALA A 165 -0.64 -18.25 -4.62
N LEU A 166 0.33 -17.51 -4.05
CA LEU A 166 0.96 -16.37 -4.71
C LEU A 166 2.02 -16.86 -5.70
N PRO A 167 2.05 -16.32 -6.93
CA PRO A 167 3.08 -16.68 -7.89
C PRO A 167 4.43 -16.13 -7.43
N ALA A 168 5.50 -16.82 -7.84
CA ALA A 168 6.84 -16.28 -7.67
C ALA A 168 6.99 -14.95 -8.45
N LEU A 169 7.48 -13.93 -7.77
CA LEU A 169 7.81 -12.63 -8.35
C LEU A 169 9.29 -12.60 -8.75
N ARG A 170 9.59 -11.87 -9.82
CA ARG A 170 10.93 -11.67 -10.37
C ARG A 170 11.35 -10.20 -10.22
N PRO A 171 12.65 -9.88 -10.37
CA PRO A 171 13.07 -8.48 -10.43
C PRO A 171 12.27 -7.70 -11.48
N GLY A 172 11.73 -6.54 -11.10
CA GLY A 172 10.84 -5.73 -11.93
C GLY A 172 9.34 -6.00 -11.75
N ASP A 173 8.94 -7.14 -11.16
CA ASP A 173 7.55 -7.40 -10.82
C ASP A 173 7.10 -6.58 -9.59
N VAL A 174 5.78 -6.51 -9.37
CA VAL A 174 5.18 -5.67 -8.32
C VAL A 174 4.40 -6.51 -7.30
N LEU A 175 4.66 -6.26 -6.02
CA LEU A 175 3.81 -6.65 -4.89
C LEU A 175 3.14 -5.40 -4.30
N VAL A 176 1.81 -5.40 -4.25
CA VAL A 176 0.98 -4.33 -3.69
C VAL A 176 0.34 -4.82 -2.38
N ILE A 177 0.58 -4.10 -1.29
CA ILE A 177 0.08 -4.41 0.04
C ILE A 177 -0.87 -3.29 0.48
N ASP A 178 -2.18 -3.53 0.36
CA ASP A 178 -3.27 -2.68 0.83
C ASP A 178 -4.25 -3.51 1.69
N SER A 179 -3.66 -4.21 2.67
CA SER A 179 -4.26 -5.34 3.37
C SER A 179 -5.12 -4.91 4.58
N SER A 180 -5.13 -5.68 5.67
CA SER A 180 -5.81 -5.29 6.91
C SER A 180 -5.09 -4.19 7.69
N HIS A 181 -3.78 -3.99 7.44
CA HIS A 181 -2.86 -3.12 8.18
C HIS A 181 -2.66 -3.49 9.67
N LEU A 182 -3.17 -4.65 10.08
CA LEU A 182 -3.04 -5.17 11.45
C LEU A 182 -1.83 -6.11 11.53
N ALA A 183 -0.82 -5.74 12.31
CA ALA A 183 0.36 -6.58 12.55
C ALA A 183 0.17 -7.42 13.83
N LEU A 184 -0.40 -8.61 13.69
CA LEU A 184 -0.57 -9.60 14.75
C LEU A 184 -0.22 -11.00 14.21
N PRO A 185 0.16 -11.97 15.05
CA PRO A 185 0.48 -13.32 14.56
C PRO A 185 -0.65 -13.93 13.71
N GLY A 186 -0.30 -14.41 12.53
CA GLY A 186 -1.22 -15.00 11.55
C GLY A 186 -2.06 -14.00 10.75
N THR A 187 -1.85 -12.69 10.88
CA THR A 187 -2.50 -11.72 9.98
C THR A 187 -1.83 -11.68 8.62
N ASP A 188 -2.49 -11.04 7.65
CA ASP A 188 -1.93 -10.80 6.32
C ASP A 188 -0.60 -10.04 6.39
N VAL A 189 -0.48 -9.02 7.26
CA VAL A 189 0.79 -8.31 7.50
C VAL A 189 1.87 -9.26 8.02
N ASP A 190 1.57 -10.14 8.97
CA ASP A 190 2.53 -11.14 9.47
C ASP A 190 2.97 -12.10 8.35
N LEU A 191 2.03 -12.61 7.57
CA LEU A 191 2.33 -13.49 6.43
C LEU A 191 3.15 -12.77 5.36
N LEU A 192 2.79 -11.54 4.99
CA LEU A 192 3.49 -10.79 3.94
C LEU A 192 4.92 -10.46 4.36
N PHE A 193 5.10 -9.83 5.52
CA PHE A 193 6.43 -9.39 5.95
C PHE A 193 7.26 -10.51 6.57
N GLY A 194 6.64 -11.56 7.12
CA GLY A 194 7.33 -12.68 7.77
C GLY A 194 7.54 -13.91 6.89
N ARG A 195 6.75 -14.10 5.82
CA ARG A 195 6.80 -15.29 4.97
C ARG A 195 7.00 -15.00 3.49
N VAL A 196 6.45 -13.90 2.97
CA VAL A 196 6.56 -13.56 1.54
C VAL A 196 7.81 -12.72 1.26
N LEU A 197 7.91 -11.52 1.85
CA LEU A 197 9.01 -10.57 1.62
C LEU A 197 10.41 -11.19 1.81
N PRO A 198 10.68 -12.01 2.85
CA PRO A 198 11.99 -12.62 3.05
C PRO A 198 12.48 -13.50 1.91
N GLY A 199 11.56 -14.07 1.11
CA GLY A 199 11.90 -14.94 -0.03
C GLY A 199 11.95 -14.22 -1.38
N LEU A 200 11.66 -12.91 -1.44
CA LEU A 200 11.63 -12.19 -2.71
C LEU A 200 13.04 -11.90 -3.23
N PRO A 201 13.29 -12.03 -4.55
CA PRO A 201 14.58 -11.65 -5.13
C PRO A 201 14.80 -10.14 -5.02
N ALA A 202 16.05 -9.70 -5.19
CA ALA A 202 16.36 -8.27 -5.25
C ALA A 202 15.71 -7.65 -6.49
N GLY A 203 15.15 -6.45 -6.36
CA GLY A 203 14.59 -5.73 -7.50
C GLY A 203 13.07 -5.87 -7.69
N VAL A 204 12.35 -6.55 -6.79
CA VAL A 204 10.88 -6.53 -6.79
C VAL A 204 10.41 -5.18 -6.25
N LEU A 205 9.47 -4.54 -6.94
CA LEU A 205 8.81 -3.33 -6.47
C LEU A 205 7.75 -3.69 -5.45
N VAL A 206 7.84 -3.12 -4.25
CA VAL A 206 6.89 -3.33 -3.16
C VAL A 206 6.20 -2.02 -2.86
N HIS A 207 4.88 -2.01 -2.96
CA HIS A 207 4.02 -0.93 -2.50
C HIS A 207 3.36 -1.34 -1.19
N VAL A 208 3.36 -0.43 -0.22
CA VAL A 208 2.60 -0.56 1.02
C VAL A 208 1.74 0.70 1.15
N HIS A 209 0.43 0.51 1.25
CA HIS A 209 -0.52 1.60 1.44
C HIS A 209 -0.70 1.95 2.92
N ASP A 210 -1.27 3.12 3.20
CA ASP A 210 -1.50 3.60 4.57
C ASP A 210 -0.21 3.63 5.43
N VAL A 211 0.87 4.16 4.85
CA VAL A 211 2.16 4.41 5.51
C VAL A 211 2.50 5.90 5.51
N PHE A 212 2.72 6.46 6.71
CA PHE A 212 3.02 7.89 6.90
C PHE A 212 4.50 8.16 7.21
N LEU A 213 5.32 7.10 7.25
CA LEU A 213 6.72 7.19 7.65
C LEU A 213 7.48 8.32 6.94
N PRO A 214 8.38 9.02 7.65
CA PRO A 214 8.73 8.82 9.06
C PRO A 214 7.74 9.46 10.04
N ASP A 215 6.63 10.03 9.59
CA ASP A 215 5.61 10.60 10.48
C ASP A 215 4.76 9.48 11.13
N GLY A 216 4.15 9.79 12.28
CA GLY A 216 3.13 8.95 12.89
C GLY A 216 1.81 9.02 12.12
N TYR A 217 0.90 8.09 12.41
CA TYR A 217 -0.46 8.15 11.88
C TYR A 217 -1.17 9.45 12.31
N PRO A 218 -2.02 10.04 11.46
CA PRO A 218 -2.82 11.20 11.84
C PRO A 218 -3.79 10.85 12.97
N GLU A 219 -4.07 11.82 13.84
CA GLU A 219 -4.95 11.61 15.01
C GLU A 219 -6.35 11.09 14.62
N SER A 220 -6.87 11.51 13.47
CA SER A 220 -8.15 11.04 12.94
C SER A 220 -8.19 9.54 12.64
N TRP A 221 -7.02 8.88 12.59
CA TRP A 221 -6.86 7.44 12.37
C TRP A 221 -6.54 6.66 13.64
N ALA A 222 -6.47 7.32 14.81
CA ALA A 222 -6.20 6.64 16.08
C ALA A 222 -7.17 5.49 16.38
N TRP A 223 -8.42 5.57 15.90
CA TRP A 223 -9.40 4.50 16.07
C TRP A 223 -9.14 3.26 15.19
N ARG A 224 -8.36 3.40 14.11
CA ARG A 224 -8.05 2.30 13.18
C ARG A 224 -7.04 1.31 13.77
N GLN A 225 -6.18 1.78 14.69
CA GLN A 225 -5.15 0.97 15.36
C GLN A 225 -4.24 0.20 14.38
N TYR A 226 -3.93 0.82 13.24
CA TYR A 226 -3.00 0.25 12.28
C TYR A 226 -1.60 0.15 12.90
N ALA A 227 -0.93 -0.95 12.62
CA ALA A 227 0.40 -1.26 13.16
C ALA A 227 1.41 -1.60 12.06
N GLU A 228 0.97 -1.76 10.82
CA GLU A 228 1.81 -2.14 9.68
C GLU A 228 3.01 -1.21 9.45
N GLN A 229 2.87 0.11 9.63
CA GLN A 229 4.00 1.02 9.44
C GLN A 229 5.17 0.75 10.41
N MET A 230 4.94 0.11 11.57
CA MET A 230 6.03 -0.31 12.46
C MET A 230 6.88 -1.41 11.82
N VAL A 231 6.24 -2.34 11.11
CA VAL A 231 6.91 -3.43 10.40
C VAL A 231 7.69 -2.85 9.21
N VAL A 232 7.07 -1.94 8.45
CA VAL A 232 7.73 -1.23 7.34
C VAL A 232 8.96 -0.44 7.84
N ALA A 233 8.82 0.26 8.97
CA ALA A 233 9.92 0.99 9.60
C ALA A 233 11.12 0.09 9.89
N ALA A 234 10.88 -1.11 10.46
CA ALA A 234 11.93 -2.08 10.73
C ALA A 234 12.61 -2.59 9.44
N TRP A 235 11.84 -2.90 8.40
CA TRP A 235 12.37 -3.36 7.11
C TRP A 235 13.22 -2.30 6.39
N LEU A 236 12.81 -1.03 6.44
CA LEU A 236 13.58 0.09 5.92
C LEU A 236 14.88 0.28 6.72
N ALA A 237 14.80 0.23 8.05
CA ALA A 237 15.96 0.41 8.93
C ALA A 237 16.99 -0.71 8.77
N ALA A 238 16.53 -1.95 8.60
CA ALA A 238 17.39 -3.11 8.37
C ALA A 238 17.96 -3.19 6.94
N GLY A 239 17.49 -2.34 6.01
CA GLY A 239 17.96 -2.30 4.63
C GLY A 239 17.37 -3.38 3.71
N GLY A 240 16.39 -4.16 4.19
CA GLY A 240 15.69 -5.15 3.36
C GLY A 240 14.78 -4.52 2.30
N LEU A 241 14.31 -3.30 2.56
CA LEU A 241 13.58 -2.46 1.62
C LEU A 241 14.32 -1.14 1.38
N ARG A 242 14.51 -0.77 0.12
CA ARG A 242 15.09 0.51 -0.29
C ARG A 242 14.02 1.41 -0.90
N LEU A 243 13.83 2.60 -0.33
CA LEU A 243 12.81 3.56 -0.75
C LEU A 243 12.91 3.91 -2.25
N ARG A 244 11.75 3.91 -2.91
CA ARG A 244 11.55 4.34 -4.30
C ARG A 244 10.63 5.56 -4.40
N PHE A 245 9.60 5.63 -3.56
CA PHE A 245 8.69 6.77 -3.44
C PHE A 245 7.99 6.79 -2.07
N ALA A 246 7.64 7.98 -1.58
CA ALA A 246 6.78 8.10 -0.40
C ALA A 246 5.89 9.34 -0.56
N SER A 247 4.60 9.13 -0.84
CA SER A 247 3.67 10.23 -1.15
C SER A 247 3.60 11.25 -0.02
N ARG A 248 3.53 10.77 1.23
CA ARG A 248 3.47 11.64 2.41
C ARG A 248 4.70 12.52 2.55
N TRP A 249 5.90 11.97 2.32
CA TRP A 249 7.15 12.74 2.35
C TRP A 249 7.15 13.80 1.26
N VAL A 250 6.83 13.42 0.02
CA VAL A 250 6.82 14.35 -1.12
C VAL A 250 5.83 15.48 -0.89
N ARG A 251 4.61 15.19 -0.43
CA ARG A 251 3.60 16.20 -0.13
C ARG A 251 4.02 17.17 0.97
N THR A 252 4.70 16.69 2.01
CA THR A 252 4.99 17.50 3.20
C THR A 252 6.36 18.19 3.17
N ARG A 253 7.34 17.62 2.47
CA ARG A 253 8.75 18.06 2.53
C ARG A 253 9.34 18.38 1.16
N MET A 254 8.68 18.01 0.06
CA MET A 254 9.07 18.35 -1.32
C MET A 254 7.95 19.13 -2.02
N ALA A 255 7.26 19.99 -1.27
CA ALA A 255 6.05 20.67 -1.73
C ALA A 255 6.28 21.59 -2.94
N ALA A 256 7.47 22.20 -3.05
CA ALA A 256 7.83 23.04 -4.19
C ALA A 256 8.01 22.21 -5.47
N GLU A 257 8.77 21.11 -5.40
CA GLU A 257 8.90 20.18 -6.52
C GLU A 257 7.56 19.57 -6.92
N LEU A 258 6.73 19.20 -5.94
CA LEU A 258 5.39 18.68 -6.19
C LEU A 258 4.51 19.71 -6.91
N ALA A 259 4.48 20.96 -6.45
CA ALA A 259 3.69 22.02 -7.07
C ALA A 259 4.10 22.30 -8.53
N GLY A 260 5.38 22.07 -8.88
CA GLY A 260 5.89 22.18 -10.24
C GLY A 260 5.59 20.96 -11.14
N SER A 261 5.16 19.84 -10.58
CA SER A 261 4.88 18.60 -11.32
C SER A 261 3.43 18.49 -11.78
N ALA A 262 3.14 17.56 -12.68
CA ALA A 262 1.79 17.16 -13.07
C ALA A 262 0.97 16.67 -11.87
N ALA A 263 1.59 15.93 -10.95
CA ALA A 263 0.92 15.49 -9.72
C ALA A 263 0.42 16.66 -8.86
N GLY A 264 1.10 17.82 -8.90
CA GLY A 264 0.69 19.02 -8.18
C GLY A 264 -0.67 19.57 -8.62
N ARG A 265 -1.13 19.25 -9.83
CA ARG A 265 -2.42 19.68 -10.40
C ARG A 265 -3.57 18.73 -10.09
N ILE A 266 -3.29 17.53 -9.58
CA ILE A 266 -4.33 16.54 -9.29
C ILE A 266 -5.15 17.01 -8.07
N PRO A 267 -6.49 17.08 -8.17
CA PRO A 267 -7.32 17.47 -7.05
C PRO A 267 -7.25 16.43 -5.94
N VAL A 268 -7.01 16.89 -4.71
CA VAL A 268 -6.99 16.05 -3.50
C VAL A 268 -8.00 16.62 -2.51
N SER A 269 -8.91 15.76 -2.05
CA SER A 269 -9.88 16.09 -1.01
C SER A 269 -9.17 16.49 0.28
N ALA A 270 -9.66 17.52 0.97
CA ALA A 270 -9.10 17.98 2.25
C ALA A 270 -9.15 16.93 3.37
N ARG A 271 -9.93 15.86 3.19
CA ARG A 271 -10.05 14.74 4.14
C ARG A 271 -9.15 13.56 3.78
N ALA A 272 -8.59 13.55 2.58
CA ALA A 272 -7.77 12.47 2.08
C ALA A 272 -6.31 12.65 2.51
N PHE A 273 -5.63 11.55 2.75
CA PHE A 273 -4.20 11.51 2.97
C PHE A 273 -3.57 10.68 1.86
N GLU A 274 -2.49 11.19 1.28
CA GLU A 274 -1.66 10.40 0.38
C GLU A 274 -0.61 9.67 1.22
N SER A 275 -0.69 8.34 1.21
CA SER A 275 -0.04 7.44 2.17
C SER A 275 0.65 6.25 1.49
N SER A 276 0.88 6.31 0.17
CA SER A 276 1.64 5.28 -0.53
C SER A 276 3.14 5.36 -0.23
N LEU A 277 3.72 4.22 0.13
CA LEU A 277 5.15 4.00 0.17
C LEU A 277 5.54 2.93 -0.85
N TRP A 278 6.45 3.28 -1.75
CA TRP A 278 7.05 2.37 -2.71
C TRP A 278 8.50 2.13 -2.34
N ALA A 279 8.92 0.87 -2.40
CA ALA A 279 10.29 0.43 -2.16
C ALA A 279 10.68 -0.66 -3.15
N VAL A 280 11.96 -1.02 -3.16
CA VAL A 280 12.52 -2.14 -3.90
C VAL A 280 13.17 -3.10 -2.92
N THR A 281 12.95 -4.39 -3.08
CA THR A 281 13.60 -5.44 -2.26
C THR A 281 15.11 -5.46 -2.49
N ALA A 282 15.88 -5.63 -1.41
CA ALA A 282 17.34 -5.73 -1.47
C ALA A 282 17.85 -7.14 -1.82
N GLY A 283 16.97 -8.15 -1.77
CA GLY A 283 17.33 -9.56 -1.95
C GLY A 283 16.61 -10.42 -0.92
N PRO A 284 16.67 -11.75 -1.08
CA PRO A 284 16.18 -12.66 -0.05
C PRO A 284 17.01 -12.48 1.21
N VAL A 285 16.42 -12.79 2.38
CA VAL A 285 17.21 -12.92 3.60
C VAL A 285 18.20 -14.06 3.35
N ALA A 286 19.49 -13.73 3.36
CA ALA A 286 20.53 -14.69 3.03
C ALA A 286 20.47 -15.88 4.00
N ASP A 287 20.39 -17.09 3.46
CA ASP A 287 20.87 -18.27 4.17
C ASP A 287 22.34 -17.99 4.43
N GLY A 288 22.81 -18.01 5.69
CA GLY A 288 24.18 -17.62 6.09
C GLY A 288 25.33 -18.40 5.44
N SER A 289 25.06 -19.17 4.39
CA SER A 289 25.99 -19.72 3.42
C SER A 289 26.27 -18.70 2.29
N ALA A 290 27.05 -17.66 2.59
CA ALA A 290 27.90 -17.06 1.58
C ALA A 290 29.36 -17.43 1.94
N PRO A 291 30.20 -17.82 0.95
CA PRO A 291 31.53 -18.39 1.16
C PRO A 291 32.52 -17.44 1.83
#